data_AF-A0A2G6FW85-F1
#
_entry.id   AF-A0A2G6FW85-F1
#
_cell.length_a   1.000
_cell.length_b   1.000
_cell.length_c   1.000
_cell.angle_alpha   90.00
_cell.angle_beta   90.00
_cell.angle_gamma   90.00
#
_symmetry.space_group_name_H-M   'P 1'
#
loop_
_entity.id
_entity.type
_entity.pdbx_description
1 polymer ?
#
loop_
_entity_poly.entity_id
_entity_poly.type
_entity_poly.pdbx_seq_one_letter_code
_entity_poly.pdbx_strand_id
1 'polypeptide(L)'
;TLNNFCIAVDSNWPRCTSCHAGYGWKDASFDFENENNIDCLVCHDQTGKYKKFPTGAGHPVYEPKEWKGKIWEPQDLASLARSAGMPSRHNCGACHFKGGGGNNVKHGDMEKALKNPSRELDVHMSPDGEDFSCTECHTTENHNITGNALFVSPGGGNHLECTSCHDEDVHEKNILNWHYKSVACQTCHIPEFARANPTKTWWDWSTAGTDMQDTKDEFGKHTFMKKKGSFKWEKNVVPTYAWYNGKSTQYLLGDVMNPDEVTHLNYPQGNRIDPKAKIYPFKVMAGKQPYDVKNKTIAVPKLFGKGGFWKSFDWADAIQAGMRSVGQEFSGEYGFAPTESYWGINHMVAPAEKALKCAACHSKTGDDTRIDWAGMGYEDDPVRKRGISRYELKDAYDKALLEE
;
A
#
# COMPACT_ATOMS: atom_id res chain seq x y z
N THR A 1 -2.57 -12.60 4.98
CA THR A 1 -3.27 -11.34 4.60
C THR A 1 -3.72 -11.42 3.16
N LEU A 2 -4.93 -10.95 2.87
CA LEU A 2 -5.49 -10.87 1.51
C LEU A 2 -5.46 -9.44 1.01
N ASN A 3 -4.99 -9.17 -0.21
CA ASN A 3 -5.05 -7.85 -0.87
C ASN A 3 -5.67 -7.96 -2.27
N ASN A 4 -6.05 -6.83 -2.88
CA ASN A 4 -6.58 -6.81 -4.25
C ASN A 4 -5.50 -6.53 -5.32
N PHE A 5 -4.27 -7.00 -5.07
CA PHE A 5 -3.21 -7.08 -6.07
C PHE A 5 -2.97 -8.53 -6.48
N CYS A 6 -2.01 -9.20 -5.81
CA CYS A 6 -1.68 -10.60 -6.05
C CYS A 6 -2.45 -11.56 -5.13
N ILE A 7 -3.46 -11.05 -4.41
CA ILE A 7 -4.37 -11.81 -3.54
C ILE A 7 -3.70 -12.30 -2.27
N ALA A 8 -2.89 -13.37 -2.35
CA ALA A 8 -2.31 -14.01 -1.17
C ALA A 8 -0.86 -14.46 -1.41
N VAL A 9 -0.10 -14.55 -0.31
CA VAL A 9 1.25 -15.15 -0.33
C VAL A 9 1.17 -16.67 -0.35
N ASP A 10 0.21 -17.23 0.39
CA ASP A 10 -0.04 -18.67 0.48
C ASP A 10 -0.24 -19.28 -0.91
N SER A 11 0.32 -20.47 -1.11
CA SER A 11 0.49 -21.17 -2.40
C SER A 11 1.40 -20.50 -3.44
N ASN A 12 1.84 -19.26 -3.21
CA ASN A 12 2.58 -18.41 -4.15
C ASN A 12 3.97 -17.97 -3.65
N TRP A 13 4.43 -18.48 -2.50
CA TRP A 13 5.61 -18.01 -1.77
C TRP A 13 6.83 -17.70 -2.64
N PRO A 14 7.34 -18.59 -3.53
CA PRO A 14 8.63 -18.36 -4.19
C PRO A 14 8.68 -17.08 -5.05
N ARG A 15 7.51 -16.61 -5.51
CA ARG A 15 7.37 -15.36 -6.25
C ARG A 15 7.27 -14.14 -5.33
N CYS A 16 6.60 -14.28 -4.19
CA CYS A 16 6.31 -13.19 -3.25
C CYS A 16 7.49 -12.93 -2.32
N THR A 17 8.15 -13.99 -1.85
CA THR A 17 9.23 -13.95 -0.88
C THR A 17 10.58 -13.54 -1.49
N SER A 18 10.62 -13.21 -2.79
CA SER A 18 11.73 -12.40 -3.33
C SER A 18 11.83 -11.01 -2.69
N CYS A 19 10.78 -10.58 -1.97
CA CYS A 19 10.78 -9.36 -1.15
C CYS A 19 10.82 -9.65 0.37
N HIS A 20 10.90 -10.91 0.78
CA HIS A 20 11.06 -11.28 2.19
C HIS A 20 12.50 -11.02 2.64
N ALA A 21 12.73 -10.61 3.88
CA ALA A 21 14.07 -10.40 4.46
C ALA A 21 14.75 -11.71 4.88
N GLY A 22 14.55 -12.77 4.10
CA GLY A 22 15.13 -14.08 4.36
C GLY A 22 15.22 -14.94 3.11
N TYR A 23 15.77 -16.12 3.29
CA TYR A 23 16.12 -17.09 2.27
C TYR A 23 15.31 -18.37 2.46
N GLY A 24 14.72 -18.89 1.39
CA GLY A 24 14.16 -20.25 1.36
C GLY A 24 12.68 -20.36 1.72
N TRP A 25 11.98 -19.25 1.99
CA TRP A 25 10.54 -19.28 2.24
C TRP A 25 9.76 -19.60 0.96
N LYS A 26 9.60 -20.89 0.68
CA LYS A 26 9.04 -21.44 -0.56
C LYS A 26 7.68 -22.11 -0.36
N ASP A 27 7.34 -22.46 0.88
CA ASP A 27 6.09 -23.10 1.29
C ASP A 27 5.81 -22.88 2.79
N ALA A 28 4.76 -23.51 3.31
CA ALA A 28 4.32 -23.39 4.69
C ALA A 28 5.27 -24.04 5.72
N SER A 29 6.25 -24.85 5.29
CA SER A 29 7.21 -25.52 6.18
C SER A 29 8.45 -24.67 6.51
N PHE A 30 8.43 -23.38 6.15
CA PHE A 30 9.55 -22.49 6.39
C PHE A 30 9.80 -22.31 7.89
N ASP A 31 11.06 -22.52 8.28
CA ASP A 31 11.51 -22.39 9.65
C ASP A 31 11.86 -20.93 9.96
N PHE A 32 10.98 -20.28 10.72
CA PHE A 32 11.14 -18.90 11.18
C PHE A 32 12.08 -18.77 12.38
N GLU A 33 12.47 -19.88 13.03
CA GLU A 33 13.39 -19.89 14.16
C GLU A 33 14.85 -20.06 13.72
N ASN A 34 15.10 -20.56 12.50
CA ASN A 34 16.45 -20.71 11.99
C ASN A 34 17.05 -19.38 11.50
N GLU A 35 17.96 -18.82 12.31
CA GLU A 35 18.69 -17.58 12.06
C GLU A 35 19.49 -17.59 10.74
N ASN A 36 19.92 -18.75 10.24
CA ASN A 36 20.63 -18.84 8.95
C ASN A 36 19.74 -18.50 7.74
N ASN A 37 18.42 -18.46 7.94
CA ASN A 37 17.48 -18.03 6.90
C ASN A 37 17.38 -16.50 6.79
N ILE A 38 18.03 -15.71 7.64
CA ILE A 38 17.97 -14.25 7.61
C ILE A 38 18.83 -13.72 6.46
N ASP A 39 18.28 -12.77 5.68
CA ASP A 39 19.05 -12.07 4.65
C ASP A 39 19.54 -10.71 5.16
N CYS A 40 20.80 -10.67 5.62
CA CYS A 40 21.43 -9.42 6.05
C CYS A 40 21.76 -8.48 4.88
N LEU A 41 22.06 -9.01 3.69
CA LEU A 41 22.57 -8.22 2.55
C LEU A 41 21.49 -7.36 1.91
N VAL A 42 20.23 -7.77 1.94
CA VAL A 42 19.13 -6.99 1.33
C VAL A 42 19.02 -5.58 1.90
N CYS A 43 19.30 -5.44 3.20
CA CYS A 43 19.27 -4.15 3.89
C CYS A 43 20.64 -3.48 3.95
N HIS A 44 21.73 -4.24 4.02
CA HIS A 44 23.04 -3.70 4.35
C HIS A 44 24.03 -3.58 3.18
N ASP A 45 23.77 -4.15 2.01
CA ASP A 45 24.64 -4.01 0.83
C ASP A 45 24.86 -2.54 0.44
N GLN A 46 26.12 -2.08 0.42
CA GLN A 46 26.46 -0.71 0.01
C GLN A 46 26.88 -0.61 -1.47
N THR A 47 27.03 -1.75 -2.16
CA THR A 47 27.41 -1.72 -3.59
C THR A 47 26.24 -1.39 -4.51
N GLY A 48 24.99 -1.56 -4.03
CA GLY A 48 23.78 -1.47 -4.84
C GLY A 48 23.64 -2.60 -5.88
N LYS A 49 24.46 -3.65 -5.77
CA LYS A 49 24.50 -4.76 -6.73
C LYS A 49 23.72 -5.96 -6.23
N TYR A 50 23.56 -6.14 -4.91
CA TYR A 50 22.86 -7.29 -4.34
C TYR A 50 21.41 -7.37 -4.82
N LYS A 51 21.05 -8.52 -5.40
CA LYS A 51 19.72 -8.78 -5.96
C LYS A 51 19.27 -10.21 -5.68
N LYS A 52 18.09 -10.33 -5.10
CA LYS A 52 17.37 -11.60 -5.01
C LYS A 52 16.83 -12.01 -6.38
N PHE A 53 16.82 -13.30 -6.66
CA PHE A 53 16.23 -13.85 -7.88
C PHE A 53 14.69 -13.77 -7.78
N PRO A 54 13.98 -13.24 -8.80
CA PRO A 54 12.56 -12.92 -8.68
C PRO A 54 11.61 -14.12 -8.45
N THR A 55 12.09 -15.35 -8.59
CA THR A 55 11.31 -16.57 -8.28
C THR A 55 12.12 -17.55 -7.43
N GLY A 56 13.14 -17.05 -6.72
CA GLY A 56 14.10 -17.84 -5.96
C GLY A 56 13.75 -18.01 -4.49
N ALA A 57 12.52 -17.68 -4.07
CA ALA A 57 12.12 -17.74 -2.66
C ALA A 57 13.06 -16.98 -1.72
N GLY A 58 13.51 -15.79 -2.12
CA GLY A 58 14.46 -14.99 -1.35
C GLY A 58 15.93 -15.17 -1.75
N HIS A 59 16.32 -16.27 -2.39
CA HIS A 59 17.71 -16.49 -2.77
C HIS A 59 18.16 -15.61 -3.96
N PRO A 60 19.44 -15.19 -4.02
CA PRO A 60 20.10 -14.79 -5.25
C PRO A 60 20.28 -16.00 -6.20
N VAL A 61 20.91 -15.78 -7.36
CA VAL A 61 21.43 -16.89 -8.17
C VAL A 61 22.81 -17.30 -7.68
N TYR A 62 23.05 -18.60 -7.57
CA TYR A 62 24.35 -19.18 -7.17
C TYR A 62 25.10 -19.80 -8.37
N GLU A 63 24.36 -20.12 -9.43
CA GLU A 63 24.86 -20.62 -10.71
C GLU A 63 24.20 -19.82 -11.84
N PRO A 64 24.82 -19.73 -13.03
CA PRO A 64 24.23 -19.05 -14.18
C PRO A 64 22.84 -19.58 -14.48
N LYS A 65 21.86 -18.69 -14.52
CA LYS A 65 20.45 -19.06 -14.71
C LYS A 65 19.75 -18.18 -15.72
N GLU A 66 19.17 -18.79 -16.75
CA GLU A 66 18.38 -18.06 -17.72
C GLU A 66 17.00 -17.69 -17.15
N TRP A 67 16.61 -16.43 -17.29
CA TRP A 67 15.28 -15.95 -16.96
C TRP A 67 14.86 -14.80 -17.86
N LYS A 68 13.75 -14.99 -18.58
CA LYS A 68 13.20 -14.02 -19.55
C LYS A 68 14.23 -13.59 -20.61
N GLY A 69 14.97 -14.54 -21.17
CA GLY A 69 15.96 -14.29 -22.23
C GLY A 69 17.22 -13.58 -21.74
N LYS A 70 17.45 -13.51 -20.43
CA LYS A 70 18.68 -12.96 -19.83
C LYS A 70 19.31 -14.00 -18.91
N ILE A 71 20.63 -14.20 -19.03
CA ILE A 71 21.42 -14.98 -18.08
C ILE A 71 21.67 -14.12 -16.83
N TRP A 72 21.33 -14.69 -15.68
CA TRP A 72 21.65 -14.14 -14.37
C TRP A 72 22.88 -14.84 -13.85
N GLU A 73 23.98 -14.11 -13.76
CA GLU A 73 25.24 -14.62 -13.24
C GLU A 73 25.24 -14.65 -11.70
N PRO A 74 25.96 -15.61 -11.10
CA PRO A 74 26.23 -15.62 -9.67
C PRO A 74 26.82 -14.30 -9.21
N GLN A 75 26.41 -13.85 -8.02
CA GLN A 75 26.95 -12.65 -7.40
C GLN A 75 28.13 -13.02 -6.51
N ASP A 76 29.15 -12.16 -6.45
CA ASP A 76 30.25 -12.30 -5.49
C ASP A 76 29.76 -11.93 -4.08
N LEU A 77 29.14 -12.90 -3.39
CA LEU A 77 28.56 -12.72 -2.06
C LEU A 77 29.60 -12.32 -1.01
N ALA A 78 30.85 -12.79 -1.16
CA ALA A 78 31.93 -12.43 -0.23
C ALA A 78 32.28 -10.94 -0.34
N SER A 79 32.36 -10.41 -1.55
CA SER A 79 32.56 -8.97 -1.79
C SER A 79 31.38 -8.14 -1.29
N LEU A 80 30.14 -8.58 -1.56
CA LEU A 80 28.93 -7.91 -1.07
C LEU A 80 28.87 -7.87 0.46
N ALA A 81 29.18 -8.98 1.14
CA ALA A 81 29.21 -9.06 2.60
C ALA A 81 30.24 -8.11 3.21
N ARG A 82 31.43 -7.98 2.60
CA ARG A 82 32.46 -7.03 3.06
C ARG A 82 32.07 -5.56 2.88
N SER A 83 31.09 -5.27 2.02
CA SER A 83 30.60 -3.91 1.81
C SER A 83 29.48 -3.51 2.78
N ALA A 84 29.05 -4.40 3.69
CA ALA A 84 27.88 -4.15 4.53
C ALA A 84 28.01 -2.85 5.35
N GLY A 85 26.92 -2.09 5.42
CA GLY A 85 26.85 -0.81 6.13
C GLY A 85 25.42 -0.36 6.42
N MET A 86 25.24 0.90 6.80
CA MET A 86 23.91 1.45 7.12
C MET A 86 22.99 1.47 5.90
N PRO A 87 21.71 1.06 6.02
CA PRO A 87 20.80 1.02 4.87
C PRO A 87 20.62 2.39 4.22
N SER A 88 20.59 2.41 2.89
CA SER A 88 20.19 3.57 2.10
C SER A 88 18.80 3.41 1.52
N ARG A 89 18.26 4.45 0.88
CA ARG A 89 16.99 4.38 0.11
C ARG A 89 17.03 3.29 -0.97
N HIS A 90 18.21 2.91 -1.46
CA HIS A 90 18.35 1.81 -2.43
C HIS A 90 17.99 0.44 -1.84
N ASN A 91 18.37 0.19 -0.60
CA ASN A 91 18.16 -1.08 0.10
C ASN A 91 16.67 -1.29 0.37
N CYS A 92 16.04 -0.36 1.08
CA CYS A 92 14.59 -0.37 1.34
C CYS A 92 13.79 -0.44 0.03
N GLY A 93 14.22 0.36 -0.95
CA GLY A 93 13.63 0.44 -2.27
C GLY A 93 13.73 -0.83 -3.12
N ALA A 94 14.57 -1.80 -2.76
CA ALA A 94 14.65 -3.08 -3.47
C ALA A 94 13.30 -3.80 -3.47
N CYS A 95 12.55 -3.66 -2.37
CA CYS A 95 11.25 -4.27 -2.12
C CYS A 95 10.11 -3.23 -2.16
N HIS A 96 10.26 -2.13 -1.43
CA HIS A 96 9.16 -1.17 -1.21
C HIS A 96 8.74 -0.44 -2.49
N PHE A 97 9.67 -0.12 -3.39
CA PHE A 97 9.36 0.58 -4.65
C PHE A 97 8.69 -0.30 -5.71
N LYS A 98 8.68 -1.62 -5.52
CA LYS A 98 8.20 -2.60 -6.52
C LYS A 98 7.06 -3.49 -6.03
N GLY A 99 6.46 -3.16 -4.89
CA GLY A 99 5.32 -3.88 -4.34
C GLY A 99 4.20 -4.04 -5.38
N GLY A 100 3.50 -5.17 -5.39
CA GLY A 100 2.45 -5.45 -6.40
C GLY A 100 2.99 -5.85 -7.78
N GLY A 101 4.31 -6.05 -7.91
CA GLY A 101 4.93 -6.65 -9.10
C GLY A 101 5.54 -5.67 -10.10
N GLY A 102 5.72 -4.40 -9.74
CA GLY A 102 6.33 -3.38 -10.60
C GLY A 102 6.57 -2.05 -9.89
N ASN A 103 7.34 -1.16 -10.52
CA ASN A 103 7.62 0.18 -9.98
C ASN A 103 6.31 0.95 -9.73
N ASN A 104 6.18 1.52 -8.55
CA ASN A 104 5.02 2.32 -8.11
C ASN A 104 3.65 1.64 -8.26
N VAL A 105 3.56 0.30 -8.33
CA VAL A 105 2.27 -0.37 -8.56
C VAL A 105 1.37 -0.29 -7.32
N LYS A 106 1.94 -0.54 -6.14
CA LYS A 106 1.16 -0.78 -4.91
C LYS A 106 0.87 0.48 -4.10
N HIS A 107 1.88 1.16 -3.59
CA HIS A 107 1.71 2.27 -2.63
C HIS A 107 1.31 3.59 -3.29
N GLY A 108 1.86 3.90 -4.47
CA GLY A 108 1.55 5.15 -5.19
C GLY A 108 2.44 6.33 -4.79
N ASP A 109 2.95 6.34 -3.55
CA ASP A 109 3.91 7.30 -3.01
C ASP A 109 5.31 6.70 -2.78
N MET A 110 5.54 5.42 -3.15
CA MET A 110 6.83 4.74 -2.98
C MET A 110 7.33 4.13 -4.28
N GLU A 111 8.39 4.72 -4.83
CA GLU A 111 8.90 4.37 -6.16
C GLU A 111 10.40 4.63 -6.34
N LYS A 112 10.96 4.09 -7.45
CA LYS A 112 12.39 4.21 -7.78
C LYS A 112 12.90 5.65 -7.87
N ALA A 113 12.05 6.61 -8.22
CA ALA A 113 12.45 8.03 -8.28
C ALA A 113 12.92 8.55 -6.92
N LEU A 114 12.42 7.97 -5.81
CA LEU A 114 12.80 8.34 -4.44
C LEU A 114 14.20 7.88 -4.03
N LYS A 115 14.93 7.18 -4.91
CA LYS A 115 16.36 6.93 -4.69
C LYS A 115 17.16 8.23 -4.68
N ASN A 116 16.81 9.13 -5.61
CA ASN A 116 17.44 10.42 -5.79
C ASN A 116 16.39 11.42 -6.29
N PRO A 117 15.41 11.79 -5.44
CA PRO A 117 14.30 12.62 -5.84
C PRO A 117 14.73 14.09 -5.94
N SER A 118 14.08 14.85 -6.82
CA SER A 118 14.13 16.31 -6.73
C SER A 118 13.38 16.79 -5.49
N ARG A 119 13.69 17.99 -5.01
CA ARG A 119 12.97 18.63 -3.89
C ARG A 119 11.47 18.77 -4.18
N GLU A 120 11.12 18.89 -5.45
CA GLU A 120 9.73 18.93 -5.91
C GLU A 120 8.97 17.63 -5.67
N LEU A 121 9.63 16.49 -5.78
CA LEU A 121 9.01 15.18 -5.58
C LEU A 121 8.93 14.83 -4.10
N ASP A 122 9.99 15.07 -3.32
CA ASP A 122 9.96 14.86 -1.87
C ASP A 122 10.99 15.79 -1.20
N VAL A 123 10.53 16.67 -0.31
CA VAL A 123 11.40 17.65 0.36
C VAL A 123 12.36 17.02 1.39
N HIS A 124 11.98 15.88 1.98
CA HIS A 124 12.78 15.23 3.02
C HIS A 124 13.85 14.32 2.41
N MET A 125 13.50 13.56 1.37
CA MET A 125 14.41 12.60 0.74
C MET A 125 15.28 13.20 -0.37
N SER A 126 15.07 14.47 -0.76
CA SER A 126 15.85 15.10 -1.82
C SER A 126 17.26 15.48 -1.34
N PRO A 127 18.30 15.25 -2.15
CA PRO A 127 19.64 15.76 -1.87
C PRO A 127 19.74 17.30 -1.84
N ASP A 128 18.80 18.00 -2.48
CA ASP A 128 18.69 19.45 -2.44
C ASP A 128 17.88 19.95 -1.22
N GLY A 129 17.46 19.03 -0.36
CA GLY A 129 16.77 19.26 0.92
C GLY A 129 17.55 18.60 2.06
N GLU A 130 16.87 17.76 2.85
CA GLU A 130 17.47 17.08 4.00
C GLU A 130 18.24 15.78 3.65
N ASP A 131 18.10 15.28 2.42
CA ASP A 131 18.67 14.01 1.92
C ASP A 131 18.42 12.78 2.80
N PHE A 132 17.28 12.72 3.49
CA PHE A 132 16.99 11.67 4.47
C PHE A 132 17.06 10.27 3.88
N SER A 133 17.80 9.39 4.57
CA SER A 133 17.63 7.95 4.46
C SER A 133 16.25 7.54 5.00
N CYS A 134 15.78 6.32 4.70
CA CYS A 134 14.50 5.87 5.25
C CYS A 134 14.55 5.80 6.79
N THR A 135 15.72 5.45 7.35
CA THR A 135 15.93 5.24 8.78
C THR A 135 15.99 6.54 9.59
N GLU A 136 16.12 7.71 8.95
CA GLU A 136 16.01 9.00 9.65
C GLU A 136 14.62 9.20 10.27
N CYS A 137 13.57 8.79 9.54
CA CYS A 137 12.19 8.84 10.03
C CYS A 137 11.76 7.48 10.60
N HIS A 138 12.06 6.38 9.89
CA HIS A 138 11.83 5.02 10.36
C HIS A 138 12.95 4.58 11.33
N THR A 139 13.04 5.29 12.45
CA THR A 139 14.00 5.01 13.52
C THR A 139 13.96 3.53 13.88
N THR A 140 15.13 2.91 13.96
CA THR A 140 15.23 1.46 14.14
C THR A 140 16.07 1.16 15.37
N GLU A 141 15.50 0.41 16.31
CA GLU A 141 16.20 -0.07 17.50
C GLU A 141 16.10 -1.60 17.54
N ASN A 142 17.22 -2.30 17.73
CA ASN A 142 17.26 -3.77 17.75
C ASN A 142 16.55 -4.42 16.54
N HIS A 143 16.74 -3.86 15.35
CA HIS A 143 16.08 -4.26 14.10
C HIS A 143 14.55 -4.16 14.09
N ASN A 144 13.95 -3.52 15.10
CA ASN A 144 12.54 -3.15 15.10
C ASN A 144 12.37 -1.78 14.43
N ILE A 145 11.93 -1.78 13.16
CA ILE A 145 11.74 -0.58 12.33
C ILE A 145 10.38 0.05 12.67
N THR A 146 10.36 1.32 13.07
CA THR A 146 9.11 2.05 13.36
C THR A 146 8.28 2.35 12.11
N GLY A 147 6.99 2.65 12.28
CA GLY A 147 6.09 2.99 11.17
C GLY A 147 5.20 1.83 10.72
N ASN A 148 4.21 1.49 11.55
CA ASN A 148 3.18 0.51 11.27
C ASN A 148 2.36 0.88 10.04
N ALA A 149 2.22 -0.06 9.11
CA ALA A 149 1.37 0.11 7.94
C ALA A 149 -0.08 -0.25 8.25
N LEU A 150 -1.00 0.62 7.85
CA LEU A 150 -2.44 0.49 8.06
C LEU A 150 -2.97 -0.91 7.66
N PHE A 151 -2.55 -1.42 6.51
CA PHE A 151 -3.04 -2.70 5.98
C PHE A 151 -2.63 -3.94 6.79
N VAL A 152 -1.48 -3.91 7.47
CA VAL A 152 -0.88 -5.08 8.13
C VAL A 152 -0.90 -4.98 9.66
N SER A 153 -1.03 -3.77 10.20
CA SER A 153 -0.98 -3.48 11.63
C SER A 153 -2.22 -2.68 12.04
N PRO A 154 -3.43 -3.29 12.00
CA PRO A 154 -4.69 -2.57 12.19
C PRO A 154 -4.86 -1.93 13.58
N GLY A 155 -4.06 -2.34 14.57
CA GLY A 155 -4.12 -1.86 15.95
C GLY A 155 -3.44 -0.52 16.23
N GLY A 156 -2.68 0.05 15.29
CA GLY A 156 -2.23 1.45 15.37
C GLY A 156 -1.13 1.80 16.39
N GLY A 157 -0.41 0.82 16.95
CA GLY A 157 0.47 1.05 18.12
C GLY A 157 1.83 1.75 17.89
N ASN A 158 2.29 1.93 16.65
CA ASN A 158 3.63 2.46 16.34
C ASN A 158 3.61 3.26 15.02
N HIS A 159 2.93 4.42 15.02
CA HIS A 159 2.82 5.27 13.83
C HIS A 159 3.90 6.36 13.83
N LEU A 160 4.31 6.78 12.64
CA LEU A 160 5.18 7.93 12.45
C LEU A 160 4.31 9.16 12.18
N GLU A 161 4.53 10.21 12.94
CA GLU A 161 3.83 11.48 12.77
C GLU A 161 4.82 12.57 12.38
N CYS A 162 4.35 13.57 11.62
CA CYS A 162 5.16 14.73 11.28
C CYS A 162 5.64 15.49 12.53
N THR A 163 4.93 15.35 13.64
CA THR A 163 5.22 16.01 14.91
C THR A 163 6.45 15.47 15.65
N SER A 164 7.07 14.40 15.15
CA SER A 164 8.36 13.95 15.68
C SER A 164 9.49 14.96 15.41
N CYS A 165 9.36 15.79 14.36
CA CYS A 165 10.35 16.81 13.99
C CYS A 165 9.77 18.22 13.89
N HIS A 166 8.46 18.35 13.75
CA HIS A 166 7.75 19.62 13.58
C HIS A 166 6.84 19.90 14.77
N ASP A 167 6.69 21.17 15.16
CA ASP A 167 5.66 21.53 16.14
C ASP A 167 4.24 21.34 15.56
N GLU A 168 3.23 21.29 16.43
CA GLU A 168 1.82 21.28 15.99
C GLU A 168 1.41 22.64 15.38
N ASP A 169 2.03 23.73 15.84
CA ASP A 169 1.72 25.11 15.47
C ASP A 169 2.81 25.75 14.57
N VAL A 170 3.12 25.12 13.44
CA VAL A 170 4.21 25.54 12.52
C VAL A 170 3.86 26.69 11.56
N HIS A 171 2.58 27.05 11.42
CA HIS A 171 2.17 28.04 10.43
C HIS A 171 2.03 29.43 11.05
N GLU A 172 2.50 30.46 10.35
CA GLU A 172 2.27 31.87 10.72
C GLU A 172 0.76 32.21 10.77
N LYS A 173 -0.02 31.60 9.87
CA LYS A 173 -1.49 31.77 9.85
C LYS A 173 -2.12 30.81 10.84
N ASN A 174 -2.50 31.31 12.01
CA ASN A 174 -3.14 30.54 13.09
C ASN A 174 -4.32 29.67 12.63
N ILE A 175 -5.08 30.09 11.61
CA ILE A 175 -6.17 29.27 11.08
C ILE A 175 -5.69 27.91 10.54
N LEU A 176 -4.48 27.82 9.97
CA LEU A 176 -3.91 26.55 9.50
C LEU A 176 -3.51 25.65 10.67
N ASN A 177 -3.00 26.22 11.76
CA ASN A 177 -2.74 25.48 13.00
C ASN A 177 -4.04 24.93 13.61
N TRP A 178 -5.15 25.67 13.50
CA TRP A 178 -6.47 25.14 13.85
C TRP A 178 -6.93 23.98 12.94
N HIS A 179 -6.56 23.97 11.66
CA HIS A 179 -6.88 22.85 10.76
C HIS A 179 -6.14 21.58 11.18
N TYR A 180 -4.88 21.67 11.63
CA TYR A 180 -4.08 20.51 12.06
C TYR A 180 -4.81 19.63 13.10
N LYS A 181 -5.69 20.23 13.90
CA LYS A 181 -6.51 19.52 14.87
C LYS A 181 -7.52 18.53 14.26
N SER A 182 -7.88 18.69 13.00
CA SER A 182 -8.84 17.85 12.29
C SER A 182 -8.34 17.30 10.96
N VAL A 183 -7.27 17.87 10.42
CA VAL A 183 -6.69 17.54 9.11
C VAL A 183 -5.23 17.18 9.33
N ALA A 184 -4.83 15.98 8.91
CA ALA A 184 -3.45 15.53 9.01
C ALA A 184 -2.52 16.38 8.12
N CYS A 185 -1.25 16.53 8.51
CA CYS A 185 -0.27 17.29 7.71
C CYS A 185 -0.18 16.74 6.28
N GLN A 186 -0.19 15.42 6.15
CA GLN A 186 -0.16 14.69 4.88
C GLN A 186 -1.24 15.16 3.91
N THR A 187 -2.46 15.44 4.40
CA THR A 187 -3.60 15.85 3.57
C THR A 187 -3.30 17.14 2.81
N CYS A 188 -2.68 18.12 3.47
CA CYS A 188 -2.35 19.41 2.84
C CYS A 188 -1.02 19.36 2.08
N HIS A 189 -0.04 18.61 2.60
CA HIS A 189 1.34 18.64 2.11
C HIS A 189 1.67 17.56 1.07
N ILE A 190 0.76 16.62 0.81
CA ILE A 190 0.87 15.62 -0.27
C ILE A 190 -0.37 15.78 -1.18
N PRO A 191 -0.40 16.84 -2.02
CA PRO A 191 -1.59 17.19 -2.79
C PRO A 191 -1.99 16.12 -3.83
N GLU A 192 -0.99 15.40 -4.34
CA GLU A 192 -1.13 14.31 -5.32
C GLU A 192 -0.04 13.26 -5.07
N PHE A 193 -0.38 11.99 -5.31
CA PHE A 193 0.59 10.89 -5.35
C PHE A 193 0.84 10.42 -6.78
N ALA A 194 1.77 9.47 -6.96
CA ALA A 194 2.19 9.00 -8.28
C ALA A 194 2.68 10.14 -9.19
N ARG A 195 3.40 11.11 -8.60
CA ARG A 195 3.85 12.33 -9.30
C ARG A 195 4.99 12.06 -10.29
N ALA A 196 5.85 11.08 -10.02
CA ALA A 196 6.92 10.71 -10.94
C ALA A 196 6.49 9.58 -11.91
N ASN A 197 5.90 8.49 -11.42
CA ASN A 197 5.42 7.38 -12.26
C ASN A 197 3.95 7.01 -11.98
N PRO A 198 3.20 6.55 -12.99
CA PRO A 198 1.81 6.12 -12.79
C PRO A 198 1.73 4.90 -11.86
N THR A 199 0.63 4.79 -11.15
CA THR A 199 0.31 3.71 -10.21
C THR A 199 -0.98 3.01 -10.62
N LYS A 200 -1.13 1.75 -10.23
CA LYS A 200 -2.34 0.99 -10.53
C LYS A 200 -3.41 1.33 -9.49
N THR A 201 -4.59 1.71 -9.93
CA THR A 201 -5.75 2.03 -9.07
C THR A 201 -6.91 1.07 -9.27
N TRP A 202 -6.89 0.29 -10.36
CA TRP A 202 -7.86 -0.78 -10.63
C TRP A 202 -7.19 -2.06 -11.10
N TRP A 203 -7.64 -3.21 -10.58
CA TRP A 203 -7.25 -4.54 -11.07
C TRP A 203 -8.46 -5.47 -11.13
N ASP A 204 -8.90 -5.82 -12.33
CA ASP A 204 -9.98 -6.78 -12.56
C ASP A 204 -9.43 -8.15 -12.93
N TRP A 205 -9.50 -9.11 -11.99
CA TRP A 205 -9.13 -10.49 -12.27
C TRP A 205 -10.17 -11.26 -13.08
N SER A 206 -11.42 -10.79 -13.20
CA SER A 206 -12.49 -11.52 -13.89
C SER A 206 -12.24 -11.67 -15.39
N THR A 207 -11.40 -10.81 -15.96
CA THR A 207 -11.02 -10.88 -17.38
C THR A 207 -9.78 -11.75 -17.61
N ALA A 208 -9.10 -12.21 -16.55
CA ALA A 208 -7.90 -13.02 -16.69
C ALA A 208 -8.24 -14.40 -17.28
N GLY A 209 -7.36 -14.91 -18.14
CA GLY A 209 -7.55 -16.17 -18.88
C GLY A 209 -8.23 -16.00 -20.24
N THR A 210 -8.85 -14.84 -20.51
CA THR A 210 -9.49 -14.54 -21.79
C THR A 210 -8.47 -14.18 -22.89
N ASP A 211 -8.91 -14.24 -24.14
CA ASP A 211 -8.12 -13.88 -25.33
C ASP A 211 -8.29 -12.40 -25.74
N MET A 212 -8.56 -11.52 -24.78
CA MET A 212 -8.56 -10.08 -25.02
C MET A 212 -7.18 -9.61 -25.48
N GLN A 213 -7.16 -8.58 -26.33
CA GLN A 213 -5.90 -8.01 -26.79
C GLN A 213 -5.18 -7.29 -25.65
N ASP A 214 -3.90 -7.60 -25.47
CA ASP A 214 -3.01 -6.83 -24.61
C ASP A 214 -2.74 -5.47 -25.26
N THR A 215 -3.33 -4.42 -24.69
CA THR A 215 -3.11 -3.03 -25.11
C THR A 215 -2.38 -2.25 -24.01
N LYS A 216 -1.84 -1.09 -24.38
CA LYS A 216 -1.18 -0.17 -23.46
C LYS A 216 -1.94 1.15 -23.38
N ASP A 217 -1.94 1.76 -22.21
CA ASP A 217 -2.48 3.10 -22.00
C ASP A 217 -1.51 4.19 -22.47
N GLU A 218 -1.91 5.46 -22.27
CA GLU A 218 -1.12 6.65 -22.57
C GLU A 218 0.24 6.70 -21.84
N PHE A 219 0.40 5.97 -20.73
CA PHE A 219 1.65 5.88 -19.98
C PHE A 219 2.49 4.67 -20.39
N GLY A 220 2.09 3.94 -21.43
CA GLY A 220 2.76 2.74 -21.92
C GLY A 220 2.63 1.54 -20.96
N LYS A 221 1.66 1.56 -20.03
CA LYS A 221 1.38 0.44 -19.13
C LYS A 221 0.34 -0.48 -19.76
N HIS A 222 0.52 -1.79 -19.56
CA HIS A 222 -0.49 -2.77 -19.97
C HIS A 222 -1.83 -2.44 -19.30
N THR A 223 -2.91 -2.42 -20.07
CA THR A 223 -4.30 -2.30 -19.60
C THR A 223 -4.95 -3.68 -19.47
N PHE A 224 -4.36 -4.71 -20.07
CA PHE A 224 -4.76 -6.09 -19.95
C PHE A 224 -3.53 -7.00 -20.00
N MET A 225 -3.55 -8.09 -19.24
CA MET A 225 -2.65 -9.21 -19.44
C MET A 225 -3.42 -10.50 -19.23
N LYS A 226 -3.36 -11.45 -20.18
CA LYS A 226 -4.05 -12.75 -20.05
C LYS A 226 -3.82 -13.44 -18.69
N LYS A 227 -2.62 -13.30 -18.11
CA LYS A 227 -2.25 -13.88 -16.80
C LYS A 227 -2.88 -13.18 -15.59
N LYS A 228 -3.44 -12.00 -15.74
CA LYS A 228 -3.77 -11.10 -14.63
C LYS A 228 -5.08 -10.34 -14.80
N GLY A 229 -5.64 -10.29 -15.99
CA GLY A 229 -6.85 -9.52 -16.29
C GLY A 229 -6.55 -8.06 -16.60
N SER A 230 -7.50 -7.17 -16.30
CA SER A 230 -7.50 -5.78 -16.75
C SER A 230 -7.02 -4.82 -15.67
N PHE A 231 -6.42 -3.70 -16.07
CA PHE A 231 -5.84 -2.70 -15.19
C PHE A 231 -6.25 -1.28 -15.58
N LYS A 232 -6.39 -0.40 -14.58
CA LYS A 232 -6.34 1.05 -14.77
C LYS A 232 -5.11 1.60 -14.07
N TRP A 233 -4.44 2.53 -14.74
CA TRP A 233 -3.30 3.27 -14.19
C TRP A 233 -3.60 4.75 -14.21
N GLU A 234 -3.13 5.43 -13.18
CA GLU A 234 -3.31 6.87 -13.04
C GLU A 234 -2.00 7.51 -12.56
N LYS A 235 -1.80 8.77 -12.89
CA LYS A 235 -0.63 9.58 -12.53
C LYS A 235 -1.12 10.90 -11.95
N ASN A 236 -0.35 11.52 -11.04
CA ASN A 236 -0.75 12.78 -10.37
C ASN A 236 -2.13 12.65 -9.71
N VAL A 237 -2.31 11.58 -8.95
CA VAL A 237 -3.63 11.18 -8.45
C VAL A 237 -3.95 11.95 -7.19
N VAL A 238 -5.14 12.55 -7.15
CA VAL A 238 -5.69 13.17 -5.94
C VAL A 238 -6.02 12.06 -4.92
N PRO A 239 -5.51 12.12 -3.68
CA PRO A 239 -5.86 11.15 -2.66
C PRO A 239 -7.36 11.15 -2.35
N THR A 240 -7.88 9.97 -2.01
CA THR A 240 -9.15 9.86 -1.29
C THR A 240 -8.90 10.25 0.16
N TYR A 241 -9.70 11.15 0.70
CA TYR A 241 -9.60 11.53 2.10
C TYR A 241 -10.56 10.71 2.94
N ALA A 242 -10.16 10.32 4.15
CA ALA A 242 -11.04 9.68 5.12
C ALA A 242 -10.62 10.02 6.55
N TRP A 243 -11.55 9.91 7.50
CA TRP A 243 -11.22 9.95 8.93
C TRP A 243 -10.39 8.73 9.32
N TYR A 244 -9.30 8.98 10.05
CA TYR A 244 -8.40 7.94 10.54
C TYR A 244 -7.91 8.26 11.94
N ASN A 245 -8.09 7.33 12.86
CA ASN A 245 -7.72 7.42 14.28
C ASN A 245 -6.52 6.53 14.65
N GLY A 246 -5.77 6.07 13.65
CA GLY A 246 -4.67 5.12 13.82
C GLY A 246 -5.08 3.65 13.66
N LYS A 247 -6.38 3.32 13.68
CA LYS A 247 -6.88 1.95 13.52
C LYS A 247 -7.53 1.70 12.16
N SER A 248 -7.52 0.46 11.71
CA SER A 248 -8.25 0.05 10.51
C SER A 248 -8.93 -1.29 10.69
N THR A 249 -10.01 -1.52 9.96
CA THR A 249 -10.55 -2.87 9.80
C THR A 249 -9.65 -3.69 8.88
N GLN A 250 -9.80 -5.01 8.93
CA GLN A 250 -9.15 -5.92 8.01
C GLN A 250 -10.08 -7.10 7.74
N TYR A 251 -10.25 -7.46 6.48
CA TYR A 251 -10.88 -8.72 6.08
C TYR A 251 -9.96 -9.88 6.42
N LEU A 252 -10.44 -10.81 7.24
CA LEU A 252 -9.71 -12.01 7.62
C LEU A 252 -10.06 -13.16 6.67
N LEU A 253 -9.11 -14.08 6.53
CA LEU A 253 -9.30 -15.25 5.69
C LEU A 253 -10.47 -16.08 6.24
N GLY A 254 -11.51 -16.28 5.43
CA GLY A 254 -12.72 -17.02 5.81
C GLY A 254 -13.89 -16.16 6.25
N ASP A 255 -13.72 -14.84 6.37
CA ASP A 255 -14.84 -13.94 6.64
C ASP A 255 -15.87 -14.00 5.51
N VAL A 256 -17.15 -14.00 5.87
CA VAL A 256 -18.25 -13.99 4.90
C VAL A 256 -18.37 -12.59 4.30
N MET A 257 -18.60 -12.51 2.99
CA MET A 257 -18.79 -11.25 2.26
C MET A 257 -20.02 -11.28 1.35
N ASN A 258 -20.51 -10.10 0.97
CA ASN A 258 -21.61 -9.96 0.01
C ASN A 258 -21.02 -9.69 -1.40
N PRO A 259 -21.18 -10.60 -2.37
CA PRO A 259 -20.60 -10.44 -3.71
C PRO A 259 -21.25 -9.32 -4.54
N ASP A 260 -22.43 -8.83 -4.14
CA ASP A 260 -23.14 -7.73 -4.80
C ASP A 260 -22.71 -6.35 -4.28
N GLU A 261 -21.92 -6.31 -3.21
CA GLU A 261 -21.40 -5.09 -2.58
C GLU A 261 -19.86 -5.05 -2.63
N VAL A 262 -19.29 -3.85 -2.51
CA VAL A 262 -17.84 -3.69 -2.42
C VAL A 262 -17.36 -4.22 -1.08
N THR A 263 -16.51 -5.25 -1.11
CA THR A 263 -15.84 -5.73 0.11
C THR A 263 -14.58 -4.92 0.38
N HIS A 264 -14.55 -4.18 1.49
CA HIS A 264 -13.33 -3.51 1.94
C HIS A 264 -12.38 -4.52 2.59
N LEU A 265 -11.24 -4.77 1.96
CA LEU A 265 -10.18 -5.64 2.51
C LEU A 265 -9.53 -5.02 3.74
N ASN A 266 -9.57 -3.71 3.81
CA ASN A 266 -9.28 -2.90 4.97
C ASN A 266 -9.99 -1.55 4.82
N TYR A 267 -10.21 -0.86 5.94
CA TYR A 267 -10.81 0.46 5.93
C TYR A 267 -10.30 1.31 7.10
N PRO A 268 -9.88 2.57 6.90
CA PRO A 268 -9.47 3.45 7.99
C PRO A 268 -10.64 3.69 8.95
N GLN A 269 -10.41 3.55 10.26
CA GLN A 269 -11.43 3.81 11.27
C GLN A 269 -11.33 5.22 11.83
N GLY A 270 -12.48 5.76 12.22
CA GLY A 270 -12.59 7.10 12.76
C GLY A 270 -13.81 7.79 12.16
N ASN A 271 -14.22 8.88 12.77
CA ASN A 271 -15.29 9.73 12.26
C ASN A 271 -15.11 11.16 12.80
N ARG A 272 -16.01 12.06 12.43
CA ARG A 272 -15.95 13.48 12.82
C ARG A 272 -15.91 13.70 14.34
N ILE A 273 -16.63 12.90 15.12
CA ILE A 273 -16.73 13.08 16.58
C ILE A 273 -15.63 12.35 17.37
N ASP A 274 -14.90 11.42 16.73
CA ASP A 274 -13.79 10.70 17.36
C ASP A 274 -12.61 11.66 17.60
N PRO A 275 -12.26 12.01 18.86
CA PRO A 275 -11.23 13.00 19.15
C PRO A 275 -9.82 12.61 18.69
N LYS A 276 -9.58 11.31 18.42
CA LYS A 276 -8.29 10.82 17.92
C LYS A 276 -8.22 10.82 16.39
N ALA A 277 -9.36 10.96 15.72
CA ALA A 277 -9.41 10.94 14.27
C ALA A 277 -9.00 12.29 13.65
N LYS A 278 -8.21 12.24 12.58
CA LYS A 278 -8.01 13.34 11.64
C LYS A 278 -8.33 12.88 10.22
N ILE A 279 -8.50 13.82 9.29
CA ILE A 279 -8.67 13.53 7.87
C ILE A 279 -7.28 13.27 7.27
N TYR A 280 -7.05 12.04 6.83
CA TYR A 280 -5.80 11.57 6.20
C TYR A 280 -5.99 11.27 4.71
N PRO A 281 -4.92 11.35 3.88
CA PRO A 281 -4.96 10.99 2.48
C PRO A 281 -4.66 9.49 2.27
N PHE A 282 -5.44 8.86 1.38
CA PHE A 282 -5.31 7.46 1.02
C PHE A 282 -5.30 7.29 -0.50
N LYS A 283 -4.51 6.33 -0.96
CA LYS A 283 -4.75 5.67 -2.23
C LYS A 283 -5.78 4.57 -2.02
N VAL A 284 -6.84 4.61 -2.82
CA VAL A 284 -7.77 3.47 -2.97
C VAL A 284 -7.30 2.62 -4.13
N MET A 285 -7.04 1.35 -3.85
CA MET A 285 -6.92 0.32 -4.87
C MET A 285 -8.26 -0.40 -4.95
N ALA A 286 -8.90 -0.38 -6.10
CA ALA A 286 -10.17 -1.06 -6.33
C ALA A 286 -9.99 -2.20 -7.36
N GLY A 287 -10.97 -3.09 -7.48
CA GLY A 287 -10.86 -4.19 -8.43
C GLY A 287 -11.89 -5.27 -8.22
N LYS A 288 -11.70 -6.39 -8.93
CA LYS A 288 -12.47 -7.62 -8.71
C LYS A 288 -11.52 -8.79 -8.51
N GLN A 289 -11.83 -9.65 -7.54
CA GLN A 289 -11.02 -10.84 -7.24
C GLN A 289 -11.90 -12.08 -7.05
N PRO A 290 -11.35 -13.29 -7.25
CA PRO A 290 -12.13 -14.50 -7.16
C PRO A 290 -12.68 -14.72 -5.74
N TYR A 291 -13.87 -15.31 -5.67
CA TYR A 291 -14.49 -15.74 -4.43
C TYR A 291 -15.21 -17.08 -4.61
N ASP A 292 -15.41 -17.79 -3.51
CA ASP A 292 -16.21 -19.03 -3.47
C ASP A 292 -17.70 -18.70 -3.37
N VAL A 293 -18.51 -19.16 -4.35
CA VAL A 293 -19.92 -18.78 -4.47
C VAL A 293 -20.77 -19.27 -3.30
N LYS A 294 -20.53 -20.50 -2.83
CA LYS A 294 -21.35 -21.09 -1.77
C LYS A 294 -20.92 -20.63 -0.39
N ASN A 295 -19.61 -20.58 -0.16
CA ASN A 295 -19.05 -20.16 1.13
C ASN A 295 -19.08 -18.64 1.30
N LYS A 296 -19.20 -17.88 0.21
CA LYS A 296 -19.19 -16.41 0.18
C LYS A 296 -17.93 -15.85 0.84
N THR A 297 -16.79 -16.47 0.57
CA THR A 297 -15.48 -16.05 1.06
C THR A 297 -14.58 -15.68 -0.11
N ILE A 298 -13.74 -14.67 0.06
CA ILE A 298 -12.70 -14.37 -0.92
C ILE A 298 -11.78 -15.59 -1.09
N ALA A 299 -11.54 -15.98 -2.34
CA ALA A 299 -10.76 -17.16 -2.65
C ALA A 299 -9.25 -16.85 -2.62
N VAL A 300 -8.46 -17.85 -2.20
CA VAL A 300 -7.00 -17.86 -2.32
C VAL A 300 -6.62 -18.69 -3.54
N PRO A 301 -6.20 -18.07 -4.67
CA PRO A 301 -5.76 -18.82 -5.84
C PRO A 301 -4.25 -19.08 -5.81
N LYS A 302 -3.87 -20.26 -6.31
CA LYS A 302 -2.51 -20.55 -6.74
C LYS A 302 -2.24 -19.90 -8.09
N LEU A 303 -1.49 -18.80 -8.09
CA LEU A 303 -1.13 -18.05 -9.29
C LEU A 303 0.18 -18.54 -9.91
N PHE A 304 1.17 -18.88 -9.07
CA PHE A 304 2.54 -19.17 -9.48
C PHE A 304 2.95 -20.65 -9.33
N GLY A 305 3.86 -21.09 -10.19
CA GLY A 305 4.46 -22.43 -10.15
C GLY A 305 3.73 -23.48 -10.98
N LYS A 306 4.00 -24.76 -10.71
CA LYS A 306 3.30 -25.89 -11.33
C LYS A 306 1.83 -25.86 -10.89
N GLY A 307 0.90 -26.01 -11.85
CA GLY A 307 -0.55 -25.91 -11.60
C GLY A 307 -1.04 -24.50 -11.25
N GLY A 308 -0.20 -23.47 -11.37
CA GLY A 308 -0.62 -22.10 -11.11
C GLY A 308 -1.35 -21.46 -12.30
N PHE A 309 -2.31 -20.60 -12.01
CA PHE A 309 -3.15 -19.91 -12.99
C PHE A 309 -2.35 -19.22 -14.11
N TRP A 310 -1.18 -18.64 -13.81
CA TRP A 310 -0.35 -17.96 -14.81
C TRP A 310 0.22 -18.86 -15.92
N LYS A 311 0.02 -20.19 -15.81
CA LYS A 311 0.37 -21.18 -16.82
C LYS A 311 -0.84 -21.94 -17.34
N SER A 312 -1.74 -22.38 -16.45
CA SER A 312 -2.91 -23.20 -16.84
C SER A 312 -4.05 -22.36 -17.39
N PHE A 313 -4.22 -21.12 -16.91
CA PHE A 313 -5.43 -20.31 -17.09
C PHE A 313 -6.72 -20.99 -16.63
N ASP A 314 -6.61 -21.96 -15.72
CA ASP A 314 -7.73 -22.65 -15.08
C ASP A 314 -7.94 -22.08 -13.67
N TRP A 315 -9.07 -21.40 -13.47
CA TRP A 315 -9.42 -20.80 -12.19
C TRP A 315 -9.85 -21.82 -11.14
N ALA A 316 -10.60 -22.86 -11.53
CA ALA A 316 -11.12 -23.85 -10.57
C ALA A 316 -9.96 -24.61 -9.94
N ASP A 317 -9.01 -25.08 -10.76
CA ASP A 317 -7.80 -25.77 -10.29
C ASP A 317 -6.93 -24.84 -9.43
N ALA A 318 -6.75 -23.59 -9.86
CA ALA A 318 -5.94 -22.62 -9.13
C ALA A 318 -6.54 -22.29 -7.76
N ILE A 319 -7.85 -22.06 -7.68
CA ILE A 319 -8.57 -21.78 -6.42
C ILE A 319 -8.54 -23.02 -5.53
N GLN A 320 -8.86 -24.20 -6.06
CA GLN A 320 -8.82 -25.45 -5.31
C GLN A 320 -7.46 -25.70 -4.66
N ALA A 321 -6.37 -25.48 -5.41
CA ALA A 321 -5.01 -25.66 -4.92
C ALA A 321 -4.61 -24.62 -3.87
N GLY A 322 -5.02 -23.36 -4.07
CA GLY A 322 -4.69 -22.28 -3.12
C GLY A 322 -5.50 -22.35 -1.83
N MET A 323 -6.81 -22.61 -1.90
CA MET A 323 -7.68 -22.78 -0.73
C MET A 323 -7.22 -23.94 0.15
N ARG A 324 -6.83 -25.08 -0.46
CA ARG A 324 -6.24 -26.21 0.27
C ARG A 324 -4.98 -25.82 1.04
N SER A 325 -4.16 -24.92 0.50
CA SER A 325 -2.92 -24.49 1.16
C SER A 325 -3.14 -23.67 2.42
N VAL A 326 -4.34 -23.12 2.59
CA VAL A 326 -4.75 -22.34 3.77
C VAL A 326 -5.80 -23.07 4.61
N GLY A 327 -6.00 -24.37 4.36
CA GLY A 327 -6.93 -25.21 5.14
C GLY A 327 -8.41 -24.88 4.92
N GLN A 328 -8.77 -24.20 3.83
CA GLN A 328 -10.16 -23.89 3.49
C GLN A 328 -10.68 -24.82 2.39
N GLU A 329 -11.94 -25.22 2.52
CA GLU A 329 -12.63 -25.98 1.48
C GLU A 329 -13.08 -25.05 0.36
N PHE A 330 -12.93 -25.52 -0.88
CA PHE A 330 -13.48 -24.85 -2.06
C PHE A 330 -14.74 -25.61 -2.48
N SER A 331 -15.84 -24.89 -2.65
CA SER A 331 -17.15 -25.47 -2.99
C SER A 331 -17.24 -26.03 -4.42
N GLY A 332 -16.23 -25.76 -5.25
CA GLY A 332 -16.20 -26.08 -6.67
C GLY A 332 -16.76 -24.97 -7.56
N GLU A 333 -17.41 -23.95 -6.98
CA GLU A 333 -18.02 -22.84 -7.71
C GLU A 333 -17.35 -21.52 -7.31
N TYR A 334 -16.92 -20.74 -8.31
CA TYR A 334 -16.29 -19.44 -8.09
C TYR A 334 -16.96 -18.34 -8.90
N GLY A 335 -16.88 -17.11 -8.37
CA GLY A 335 -17.23 -15.89 -9.08
C GLY A 335 -16.17 -14.82 -8.86
N PHE A 336 -16.44 -13.60 -9.31
CA PHE A 336 -15.58 -12.43 -9.04
C PHE A 336 -16.40 -11.33 -8.39
N ALA A 337 -15.92 -10.82 -7.25
CA ALA A 337 -16.61 -9.80 -6.47
C ALA A 337 -15.77 -8.52 -6.39
N PRO A 338 -16.40 -7.33 -6.31
CA PRO A 338 -15.70 -6.07 -6.19
C PRO A 338 -15.05 -5.93 -4.81
N THR A 339 -13.83 -5.41 -4.79
CA THR A 339 -13.04 -5.20 -3.56
C THR A 339 -12.28 -3.90 -3.58
N GLU A 340 -12.10 -3.32 -2.40
CA GLU A 340 -11.30 -2.11 -2.21
C GLU A 340 -10.28 -2.30 -1.08
N SER A 341 -9.14 -1.62 -1.22
CA SER A 341 -8.18 -1.47 -0.13
C SER A 341 -7.63 -0.05 -0.07
N TYR A 342 -7.44 0.43 1.17
CA TYR A 342 -6.95 1.76 1.49
C TYR A 342 -5.47 1.70 1.87
N TRP A 343 -4.65 2.52 1.23
CA TRP A 343 -3.21 2.62 1.46
C TRP A 343 -2.87 4.06 1.84
N GLY A 344 -2.35 4.28 3.05
CA GLY A 344 -1.97 5.62 3.50
C GLY A 344 -0.90 6.25 2.60
N ILE A 345 -1.05 7.53 2.31
CA ILE A 345 -0.09 8.33 1.55
C ILE A 345 0.71 9.17 2.54
N ASN A 346 2.01 8.87 2.67
CA ASN A 346 2.87 9.45 3.70
C ASN A 346 4.19 10.02 3.16
N HIS A 347 4.56 9.66 1.94
CA HIS A 347 5.77 10.14 1.27
C HIS A 347 5.41 11.07 0.10
N MET A 348 6.44 11.59 -0.57
CA MET A 348 6.30 12.63 -1.59
C MET A 348 5.72 13.92 -1.02
N VAL A 349 6.19 14.33 0.14
CA VAL A 349 5.82 15.64 0.72
C VAL A 349 6.30 16.74 -0.23
N ALA A 350 5.36 17.52 -0.75
CA ALA A 350 5.65 18.59 -1.70
C ALA A 350 6.20 19.83 -0.98
N PRO A 351 6.92 20.72 -1.69
CA PRO A 351 7.30 22.02 -1.14
C PRO A 351 6.09 22.81 -0.59
N ALA A 352 6.30 23.58 0.48
CA ALA A 352 5.23 24.28 1.19
C ALA A 352 4.41 25.23 0.29
N GLU A 353 5.05 25.82 -0.72
CA GLU A 353 4.42 26.63 -1.75
C GLU A 353 3.34 25.86 -2.53
N LYS A 354 3.51 24.54 -2.70
CA LYS A 354 2.60 23.63 -3.40
C LYS A 354 1.61 22.90 -2.48
N ALA A 355 1.68 23.09 -1.17
CA ALA A 355 0.68 22.58 -0.24
C ALA A 355 -0.71 23.14 -0.60
N LEU A 356 -1.75 22.33 -0.39
CA LEU A 356 -3.14 22.70 -0.66
C LEU A 356 -3.49 24.04 0.00
N LYS A 357 -4.17 24.89 -0.75
CA LYS A 357 -4.68 26.18 -0.26
C LYS A 357 -6.16 26.05 0.07
N CYS A 358 -6.72 27.02 0.80
CA CYS A 358 -8.10 26.99 1.27
C CYS A 358 -9.10 26.63 0.15
N ALA A 359 -8.93 27.21 -1.03
CA ALA A 359 -9.82 27.00 -2.18
C ALA A 359 -9.81 25.57 -2.75
N ALA A 360 -8.83 24.74 -2.38
CA ALA A 360 -8.83 23.33 -2.79
C ALA A 360 -9.89 22.52 -2.02
N CYS A 361 -10.18 22.87 -0.76
CA CYS A 361 -11.18 22.17 0.06
C CYS A 361 -12.47 22.98 0.23
N HIS A 362 -12.35 24.31 0.22
CA HIS A 362 -13.45 25.22 0.45
C HIS A 362 -13.90 25.87 -0.86
N SER A 363 -15.10 25.54 -1.30
CA SER A 363 -15.66 26.02 -2.55
C SER A 363 -16.86 26.92 -2.30
N LYS A 364 -16.88 28.08 -2.97
CA LYS A 364 -18.04 28.98 -2.89
C LYS A 364 -19.29 28.35 -3.52
N THR A 365 -19.12 27.60 -4.61
CA THR A 365 -20.22 26.97 -5.35
C THR A 365 -20.48 25.53 -4.89
N GLY A 366 -19.43 24.81 -4.48
CA GLY A 366 -19.50 23.43 -3.99
C GLY A 366 -18.99 22.38 -4.98
N ASP A 367 -18.77 22.75 -6.25
CA ASP A 367 -18.49 21.79 -7.33
C ASP A 367 -16.99 21.44 -7.50
N ASP A 368 -16.10 22.25 -6.92
CA ASP A 368 -14.65 22.08 -7.01
C ASP A 368 -14.06 21.99 -5.60
N THR A 369 -14.22 20.84 -4.96
CA THR A 369 -13.66 20.55 -3.64
C THR A 369 -12.97 19.19 -3.61
N ARG A 370 -11.85 19.14 -2.90
CA ARG A 370 -11.10 17.92 -2.58
C ARG A 370 -11.81 17.05 -1.54
N ILE A 371 -12.74 17.61 -0.75
CA ILE A 371 -13.37 16.92 0.38
C ILE A 371 -14.85 16.68 0.11
N ASP A 372 -15.25 15.42 0.16
CA ASP A 372 -16.67 15.06 0.27
C ASP A 372 -17.17 15.39 1.68
N TRP A 373 -17.60 16.63 1.88
CA TRP A 373 -18.05 17.11 3.19
C TRP A 373 -19.22 16.27 3.75
N ALA A 374 -20.17 15.89 2.89
CA ALA A 374 -21.31 15.06 3.29
C ALA A 374 -20.86 13.67 3.74
N GLY A 375 -20.01 13.00 2.94
CA GLY A 375 -19.42 11.71 3.31
C GLY A 375 -18.55 11.76 4.58
N MET A 376 -17.97 12.92 4.89
CA MET A 376 -17.21 13.17 6.12
C MET A 376 -18.07 13.49 7.35
N GLY A 377 -19.40 13.50 7.20
CA GLY A 377 -20.34 13.81 8.27
C GLY A 377 -20.49 15.32 8.55
N TYR A 378 -20.19 16.17 7.57
CA TYR A 378 -20.54 17.59 7.60
C TYR A 378 -21.82 17.85 6.82
N GLU A 379 -22.61 18.84 7.26
CA GLU A 379 -23.84 19.21 6.55
C GLU A 379 -23.55 19.95 5.23
N ASP A 380 -22.46 20.70 5.19
CA ASP A 380 -21.94 21.41 4.02
C ASP A 380 -20.46 21.78 4.30
N ASP A 381 -19.80 22.44 3.34
CA ASP A 381 -18.52 23.10 3.52
C ASP A 381 -18.53 23.95 4.82
N PRO A 382 -17.63 23.66 5.79
CA PRO A 382 -17.56 24.38 7.06
C PRO A 382 -17.36 25.89 6.96
N VAL A 383 -16.88 26.40 5.82
CA VAL A 383 -16.79 27.85 5.57
C VAL A 383 -18.15 28.46 5.20
N ARG A 384 -19.00 27.71 4.50
CA ARG A 384 -20.37 28.15 4.14
C ARG A 384 -21.35 27.92 5.28
N LYS A 385 -21.27 26.74 5.91
CA LYS A 385 -22.11 26.35 7.03
C LYS A 385 -21.23 25.86 8.16
N ARG A 386 -20.85 26.79 9.04
CA ARG A 386 -19.97 26.54 10.18
C ARG A 386 -20.44 25.38 11.07
N GLY A 387 -21.77 25.15 11.12
CA GLY A 387 -22.38 24.08 11.90
C GLY A 387 -21.93 24.10 13.36
N ILE A 388 -22.05 22.96 14.04
CA ILE A 388 -21.45 22.71 15.35
C ILE A 388 -20.02 22.23 15.12
N SER A 389 -19.02 22.80 15.80
CA SER A 389 -17.65 22.28 15.71
C SER A 389 -17.58 20.83 16.18
N ARG A 390 -16.61 20.05 15.69
CA ARG A 390 -16.48 18.65 16.13
C ARG A 390 -16.29 18.51 17.65
N TYR A 391 -15.72 19.53 18.30
CA TYR A 391 -15.53 19.58 19.74
C TYR A 391 -16.85 19.77 20.47
N GLU A 392 -17.66 20.72 20.01
CA GLU A 392 -19.01 20.93 20.54
C GLU A 392 -19.93 19.72 20.28
N LEU A 393 -19.77 19.02 19.13
CA LEU A 393 -20.49 17.77 18.84
C LEU A 393 -20.10 16.64 19.79
N LYS A 394 -18.81 16.51 20.12
CA LYS A 394 -18.32 15.54 21.08
C LYS A 394 -18.89 15.82 22.48
N ASP A 395 -18.88 17.07 22.92
CA ASP A 395 -19.42 17.45 24.23
C ASP A 395 -20.93 17.15 24.33
N ALA A 396 -21.68 17.33 23.24
CA ALA A 396 -23.09 16.98 23.18
C ALA A 396 -23.32 15.45 23.21
N TYR A 397 -22.49 14.68 22.49
CA TYR A 397 -22.55 13.22 22.48
C TYR A 397 -22.22 12.62 23.85
N ASP A 398 -21.15 13.10 24.49
CA ASP A 398 -20.75 12.63 25.83
C ASP A 398 -21.81 12.94 26.88
N LYS A 399 -22.51 14.07 26.78
CA LYS A 399 -23.64 14.40 27.67
C LYS A 399 -24.82 13.45 27.46
N ALA A 400 -25.17 13.16 26.21
CA ALA A 400 -26.26 12.23 25.90
C ALA A 400 -25.98 10.81 26.42
N LEU A 401 -24.72 10.33 26.32
CA LEU A 401 -24.31 9.04 26.88
C LEU A 401 -24.32 8.96 28.41
N LEU A 402 -24.26 10.10 29.10
CA LEU A 402 -24.36 10.17 30.57
C LEU A 402 -25.82 10.26 31.05
N GLU A 403 -26.75 10.57 30.14
CA GLU A 403 -28.20 10.65 30.41
C GLU A 403 -28.95 9.35 30.08
N GLU A 404 -28.33 8.43 29.33
CA GLU A 404 -28.74 7.03 29.12
C GLU A 404 -28.16 6.10 30.20
#